data_AF-A0A2P6MBH1-F1
#
_entry.id   AF-A0A2P6MBH1-F1
#
_cell.length_a   1.000
_cell.length_b   1.000
_cell.length_c   1.000
_cell.angle_alpha   90.00
_cell.angle_beta   90.00
_cell.angle_gamma   90.00
#
_symmetry.space_group_name_H-M   'P 1'
#
loop_
_entity.id
_entity.type
_entity.pdbx_description
1 polymer ?
#
loop_
_entity_poly.entity_id
_entity_poly.type
_entity_poly.pdbx_seq_one_letter_code
_entity_poly.pdbx_strand_id
1 'polypeptide(L)' 'MTARIDGATSCIGLVAADPEAAAKDAAAFLQSRGFTARVVADFEPGLPIAFVLSDAMHGTVINFRKHLVHMPRPQKV' A
#
# COMPACT_ATOMS: atom_id res chain seq x y z
N MET A 1 -12.65 -13.29 -6.79
CA MET A 1 -12.37 -12.18 -7.73
C MET A 1 -11.28 -11.33 -7.09
N THR A 2 -10.05 -11.35 -7.61
CA THR A 2 -8.92 -10.61 -7.03
C THR A 2 -9.13 -9.13 -7.35
N ALA A 3 -9.66 -8.36 -6.40
CA ALA A 3 -9.78 -6.92 -6.58
C ALA A 3 -8.38 -6.35 -6.81
N ARG A 4 -8.22 -5.50 -7.82
CA ARG A 4 -7.00 -4.70 -8.00
C ARG A 4 -7.25 -3.33 -7.38
N ILE A 5 -6.23 -2.76 -6.75
CA ILE A 5 -6.29 -1.39 -6.25
C ILE A 5 -6.25 -0.47 -7.46
N ASP A 6 -7.40 0.11 -7.82
CA ASP A 6 -7.55 1.17 -8.84
C ASP A 6 -6.87 0.85 -10.19
N GLY A 7 -6.97 -0.40 -10.65
CA GLY A 7 -6.41 -0.83 -11.92
C GLY A 7 -4.89 -1.03 -11.95
N ALA A 8 -4.19 -0.88 -10.82
CA ALA A 8 -2.75 -1.12 -10.74
C ALA A 8 -2.37 -2.54 -11.16
N THR A 9 -1.28 -2.65 -11.92
CA THR A 9 -0.78 -3.91 -12.50
C THR A 9 0.43 -4.45 -11.74
N SER A 10 1.09 -3.61 -10.94
CA SER A 10 2.27 -3.96 -10.14
C SER A 10 2.24 -3.30 -8.76
N CYS A 11 3.08 -3.80 -7.85
CA CYS A 11 3.20 -3.25 -6.51
C CYS A 11 4.64 -3.34 -5.99
N ILE A 12 5.11 -2.26 -5.34
CA ILE A 12 6.37 -2.23 -4.59
C ILE A 12 6.03 -2.36 -3.11
N GLY A 13 6.57 -3.39 -2.46
CA GLY A 13 6.34 -3.63 -1.03
C GLY A 13 7.50 -3.17 -0.15
N LEU A 14 7.21 -2.28 0.79
CA LEU A 14 8.14 -1.75 1.78
C LEU A 14 7.78 -2.26 3.18
N VAL A 15 8.79 -2.62 3.96
CA VAL A 15 8.61 -3.08 5.33
C VAL A 15 8.73 -1.89 6.28
N ALA A 16 7.73 -1.68 7.12
CA ALA A 16 7.69 -0.60 8.12
C ALA A 16 7.15 -1.10 9.45
N ALA A 17 7.64 -0.53 10.56
CA ALA A 17 7.14 -0.83 11.90
C ALA A 17 5.68 -0.37 12.08
N ASP A 18 5.38 0.82 11.53
CA ASP A 18 4.03 1.37 11.42
C ASP A 18 3.71 1.63 9.93
N PRO A 19 3.00 0.69 9.28
CA PRO A 19 2.63 0.81 7.88
C PRO A 19 1.80 2.04 7.54
N GLU A 20 0.87 2.43 8.43
CA GLU A 20 -0.06 3.52 8.15
C GLU A 20 0.65 4.87 8.28
N ALA A 21 1.48 5.05 9.31
CA ALA A 21 2.31 6.23 9.46
C ALA A 21 3.27 6.37 8.27
N ALA A 22 3.96 5.29 7.89
CA ALA A 22 4.88 5.32 6.74
C ALA A 22 4.17 5.64 5.41
N ALA A 23 2.96 5.12 5.20
CA ALA A 23 2.15 5.45 4.04
C ALA A 23 1.74 6.94 4.00
N LYS A 24 1.37 7.51 5.16
CA LYS A 24 1.05 8.94 5.29
C LYS A 24 2.28 9.81 5.00
N ASP A 25 3.44 9.45 5.55
CA ASP A 25 4.69 10.17 5.30
C ASP A 25 5.10 10.13 3.82
N ALA A 26 4.98 8.96 3.17
CA ALA A 26 5.25 8.82 1.76
C ALA A 26 4.28 9.61 0.88
N ALA A 27 2.97 9.60 1.21
CA ALA A 27 1.98 10.39 0.51
C ALA A 27 2.26 11.90 0.66
N ALA A 28 2.58 12.36 1.87
CA ALA A 28 2.94 13.76 2.13
C ALA A 28 4.22 14.16 1.37
N PHE A 29 5.23 13.30 1.34
CA PHE A 29 6.44 13.53 0.57
C PHE A 29 6.12 13.67 -0.93
N LEU A 30 5.37 12.75 -1.52
CA LEU A 30 4.99 12.81 -2.94
C LEU A 30 4.19 14.07 -3.27
N GLN A 31 3.23 14.42 -2.41
CA GLN A 31 2.45 15.66 -2.55
C GLN A 31 3.34 16.90 -2.48
N SER A 32 4.33 16.93 -1.58
CA SER A 32 5.30 18.05 -1.49
C SER A 32 6.14 18.22 -2.76
N ARG A 33 6.24 17.18 -3.59
CA ARG A 33 6.94 17.19 -4.88
C ARG A 33 6.01 17.49 -6.07
N GLY A 34 4.73 17.74 -5.83
CA GLY A 34 3.75 18.08 -6.86
C GLY A 34 3.01 16.90 -7.47
N PHE A 35 3.16 15.70 -6.90
CA PHE A 35 2.41 14.51 -7.34
C PHE A 35 1.07 14.39 -6.63
N THR A 36 0.09 13.76 -7.27
CA THR A 36 -1.09 13.28 -6.55
C THR A 36 -0.71 12.05 -5.74
N ALA A 37 -1.12 11.96 -4.49
CA ALA A 37 -0.93 10.77 -3.68
C ALA A 37 -2.10 10.53 -2.71
N ARG A 38 -2.56 9.29 -2.61
CA ARG A 38 -3.67 8.88 -1.72
C ARG A 38 -3.30 7.62 -0.95
N VAL A 39 -3.55 7.64 0.36
CA VAL A 39 -3.43 6.45 1.22
C VAL A 39 -4.70 5.62 1.17
N VAL A 40 -4.56 4.30 1.11
CA VAL A 40 -5.64 3.32 1.22
C VAL A 40 -5.26 2.29 2.28
N ALA A 41 -5.94 2.32 3.42
CA ALA A 41 -5.66 1.42 4.56
C ALA A 41 -6.56 0.18 4.60
N ASP A 42 -7.79 0.26 4.09
CA ASP A 42 -8.81 -0.80 4.26
C ASP A 42 -8.92 -1.76 3.07
N PHE A 43 -7.88 -1.90 2.26
CA PHE A 43 -7.94 -2.76 1.07
C PHE A 43 -7.87 -4.25 1.40
N GLU A 44 -7.11 -4.63 2.43
CA GLU A 44 -7.04 -6.00 2.93
C GLU A 44 -7.44 -6.05 4.42
N PRO A 45 -8.74 -6.20 4.72
CA PRO A 45 -9.24 -6.22 6.09
C PRO A 45 -8.54 -7.31 6.92
N GLY A 46 -7.98 -6.91 8.05
CA GLY A 46 -7.30 -7.82 8.98
C GLY A 46 -5.80 -8.01 8.74
N LEU A 47 -5.21 -7.39 7.70
CA LEU A 47 -3.76 -7.35 7.53
C LEU A 47 -3.20 -5.95 7.84
N PRO A 48 -2.04 -5.85 8.50
CA PRO A 48 -1.40 -4.57 8.79
C PRO A 48 -0.66 -4.06 7.55
N ILE A 49 -1.42 -3.66 6.52
CA ILE A 49 -0.91 -3.20 5.23
C ILE A 49 -1.60 -1.89 4.87
N ALA A 50 -0.83 -0.89 4.45
CA ALA A 50 -1.35 0.37 3.92
C ALA A 50 -0.78 0.61 2.52
N PHE A 51 -1.58 1.14 1.61
CA PHE A 51 -1.19 1.39 0.24
C PHE A 51 -1.12 2.88 -0.06
N VAL A 52 -0.22 3.27 -0.96
CA VAL A 52 -0.12 4.61 -1.54
C VAL A 52 -0.27 4.49 -3.05
N LEU A 53 -1.27 5.18 -3.59
CA LEU A 53 -1.44 5.37 -5.02
C LEU A 53 -0.96 6.76 -5.39
N SER A 54 -0.23 6.88 -6.49
CA SER A 54 0.29 8.16 -6.97
C SER A 54 0.49 8.15 -8.48
N ASP A 55 0.36 9.31 -9.12
CA ASP A 55 0.73 9.55 -10.52
C ASP A 55 2.26 9.63 -10.74
N ALA A 56 3.07 9.65 -9.67
CA ALA A 56 4.51 9.49 -9.76
C ALA A 56 4.93 8.13 -10.36
N MET A 57 4.06 7.13 -10.29
CA MET A 57 4.33 5.75 -10.69
C MET A 57 3.11 5.13 -11.39
N HIS A 58 2.89 5.45 -12.66
CA HIS A 58 1.76 4.92 -13.42
C HIS A 58 1.68 3.39 -13.39
N GLY A 59 0.49 2.88 -13.06
CA GLY A 59 0.20 1.44 -13.01
C GLY A 59 0.80 0.70 -11.81
N THR A 60 1.51 1.38 -10.90
CA THR A 60 2.14 0.77 -9.73
C THR A 60 1.60 1.38 -8.44
N VAL A 61 1.45 0.56 -7.39
CA VAL A 61 1.18 1.05 -6.03
C VAL A 61 2.35 0.75 -5.10
N ILE A 62 2.52 1.57 -4.07
CA ILE A 62 3.43 1.24 -2.96
C ILE A 62 2.58 0.63 -1.84
N ASN A 63 2.99 -0.52 -1.30
CA ASN A 63 2.44 -1.02 -0.05
C ASN A 63 3.47 -0.91 1.06
N PHE A 64 3.01 -0.54 2.24
CA PHE A 64 3.74 -0.61 3.49
C PHE A 64 3.15 -1.75 4.28
N ARG A 65 4.00 -2.62 4.84
CA ARG A 65 3.58 -3.79 5.61
C ARG A 65 4.52 -4.03 6.78
N LYS A 66 4.01 -4.63 7.85
CA LYS A 66 4.90 -5.13 8.91
C LYS A 66 5.79 -6.25 8.38
N HIS A 67 6.94 -6.44 9.02
CA HIS A 67 7.73 -7.63 8.77
C HIS A 67 6.94 -8.84 9.28
N LEU A 68 6.37 -9.61 8.35
CA LEU A 68 5.62 -10.82 8.65
C LEU A 68 6.52 -12.02 8.34
N VAL A 69 7.05 -12.64 9.39
CA VAL A 69 7.80 -13.91 9.29
C VAL A 69 6.83 -15.08 9.08
N HIS A 70 5.60 -14.95 9.57
CA HIS A 70 4.51 -15.88 9.35
C HIS A 70 3.34 -15.16 8.69
N MET A 71 3.07 -15.49 7.42
CA MET A 71 1.80 -15.14 6.80
C MET A 71 0.71 -16.06 7.37
N PRO A 72 -0.44 -15.52 7.81
CA PRO A 72 -1.58 -16.36 8.11
C PRO A 72 -1.96 -17.16 6.86
N ARG A 73 -2.39 -18.41 7.06
CA ARG A 73 -2.81 -19.28 5.95
C ARG A 73 -3.97 -18.58 5.22
N PRO A 74 -3.94 -18.47 3.88
CA PRO A 74 -5.07 -17.93 3.13
C PRO A 74 -6.33 -18.72 3.49
N GLN A 75 -7.38 -18.03 3.95
CA GLN A 75 -8.68 -18.66 4.09
C GLN A 75 -9.25 -18.89 2.69
N LYS A 76 -9.82 -20.07 2.47
CA LYS A 76 -10.59 -20.33 1.24
C LYS A 76 -11.81 -19.42 1.24
N VAL A 77 -11.85 -18.53 0.25
CA VAL A 77 -13.06 -17.83 -0.20
C VAL A 77 -13.89 -18.74 -1.10
#